data_AF-A0A8S0UJV4-F1
#
_entry.id   AF-A0A8S0UJV4-F1
#
_cell.length_a   1.000
_cell.length_b   1.000
_cell.length_c   1.000
_cell.angle_alpha   90.00
_cell.angle_beta   90.00
_cell.angle_gamma   90.00
#
_symmetry.space_group_name_H-M   'P 1'
#
loop_
_entity.id
_entity.type
_entity.pdbx_description
1 polymer ?
#
loop_
_entity_poly.entity_id
_entity_poly.type
_entity_poly.pdbx_seq_one_letter_code
_entity_poly.pdbx_strand_id
1 'polypeptide(L)'
;MPKTLPDFLGYLQTLIVDSDDVHLPEEIWRMTQLRHLLFGKCYLPCPTRSPIAGENFVLGNLLTLSKVSSPSCTKEVFERVPNLKKLGLYSGYFDETPLGILVNLPQLENLKIRGLERFRASVNFTFPANIKKLTLESCKIAWKHMTIVGSMPNLEVLKLLDSVTWSPEWELPKGEFCKLKFLLLETKFLVHWRANNTNFTCLECLKLRGCSKLKEIPPSFKDIQTLQIIDLDDASPSAVISAELIQEEQENFGNDIQVRVKRQFNLPENKELEAELIAKLESNDDELQISACSQLRWLINEIKPPSKGLISRFVPRLLEFLDRDDHPQLQLEAAETMEKISIGPVDNINILIEQGTIPIMVNFLSSPKDELRERAIEVLGKIASESAKYRHLVLSSGVLTPLLAQFNDKTKQYIMAVATRTLSILLIRKPPFEQDITEQVKSAIRPLAHLILENDGAVLWHACEALFCLTFGKTDIKQAVIDAGLFPRLVELLLHCKSYIWSPVLHIVDYIILYADDTQTQV
;
A
#
# COMPACT_ATOMS: atom_id res chain seq x y z
N MET A 1 -48.09 11.01 -10.17
CA MET A 1 -48.36 12.27 -10.88
C MET A 1 -49.77 12.23 -11.46
N PRO A 2 -50.54 13.33 -11.44
CA PRO A 2 -51.81 13.39 -12.17
C PRO A 2 -51.54 13.18 -13.67
N LYS A 3 -52.48 12.54 -14.37
CA LYS A 3 -52.35 12.19 -15.80
C LYS A 3 -52.28 13.42 -16.71
N THR A 4 -52.70 14.58 -16.21
CA THR A 4 -52.68 15.88 -16.89
C THR A 4 -52.21 16.94 -15.90
N LEU A 5 -51.43 17.91 -16.38
CA LEU A 5 -51.04 19.10 -15.61
C LEU A 5 -52.05 20.23 -15.87
N PRO A 6 -52.61 20.88 -14.83
CA PRO A 6 -53.53 21.99 -15.01
C PRO A 6 -52.89 23.21 -15.71
N ASP A 7 -53.63 23.86 -16.61
CA ASP A 7 -53.15 25.01 -17.40
C ASP A 7 -52.70 26.21 -16.54
N PHE A 8 -53.22 26.36 -15.33
CA PHE A 8 -52.82 27.44 -14.40
C PHE A 8 -51.36 27.30 -13.91
N LEU A 9 -50.71 26.15 -14.13
CA LEU A 9 -49.30 25.95 -13.81
C LEU A 9 -48.35 26.56 -14.87
N GLY A 10 -48.86 27.21 -15.93
CA GLY A 10 -48.03 27.79 -17.00
C GLY A 10 -46.98 28.84 -16.56
N TYR A 11 -47.15 29.44 -15.38
CA TYR A 11 -46.19 30.40 -14.79
C TYR A 11 -45.17 29.76 -13.84
N LEU A 12 -45.24 28.44 -13.63
CA LEU A 12 -44.35 27.74 -12.72
C LEU A 12 -42.91 27.83 -13.25
N GLN A 13 -41.99 28.24 -12.38
CA GLN A 13 -40.57 28.34 -12.71
C GLN A 13 -39.75 27.14 -12.21
N THR A 14 -40.21 26.50 -11.14
CA THR A 14 -39.51 25.36 -10.53
C THR A 14 -40.51 24.27 -10.21
N LEU A 15 -40.27 23.06 -10.70
CA LEU A 15 -41.03 21.87 -10.36
C LEU A 15 -40.08 20.89 -9.66
N ILE A 16 -40.43 20.51 -8.43
CA ILE A 16 -39.69 19.54 -7.62
C ILE A 16 -40.63 18.38 -7.35
N VAL A 17 -40.20 17.17 -7.69
CA VAL A 17 -40.99 15.96 -7.47
C VAL A 17 -40.08 14.90 -6.87
N ASP A 18 -40.30 14.64 -5.59
CA ASP A 18 -39.56 13.64 -4.83
C ASP A 18 -40.27 12.30 -4.95
N SER A 19 -40.03 11.63 -6.09
CA SER A 19 -40.58 10.31 -6.40
C SER A 19 -39.58 9.55 -7.26
N ASP A 20 -39.49 8.24 -7.01
CA ASP A 20 -38.50 7.35 -7.62
C ASP A 20 -38.81 6.99 -9.07
N ASP A 21 -40.04 7.19 -9.53
CA ASP A 21 -40.44 7.05 -10.93
C ASP A 21 -41.48 8.11 -11.31
N VAL A 22 -41.07 9.08 -12.12
CA VAL A 22 -41.93 10.20 -12.57
C VAL A 22 -42.06 10.15 -14.08
N HIS A 23 -43.25 9.78 -14.56
CA HIS A 23 -43.63 9.99 -15.96
C HIS A 23 -44.23 11.38 -16.10
N LEU A 24 -43.54 12.25 -16.84
CA LEU A 24 -44.04 13.58 -17.11
C LEU A 24 -45.07 13.51 -18.24
N PRO A 25 -46.23 14.17 -18.08
CA PRO A 25 -47.22 14.22 -19.13
C PRO A 25 -46.79 15.24 -20.19
N GLU A 26 -47.40 15.18 -21.36
CA GLU A 26 -46.94 15.92 -22.55
C GLU A 26 -47.11 17.43 -22.42
N GLU A 27 -48.05 17.88 -21.58
CA GLU A 27 -48.32 19.29 -21.30
C GLU A 27 -47.12 20.01 -20.65
N ILE A 28 -46.12 19.26 -20.15
CA ILE A 28 -44.88 19.84 -19.63
C ILE A 28 -44.18 20.75 -20.65
N TRP A 29 -44.31 20.45 -21.95
CA TRP A 29 -43.74 21.25 -23.02
C TRP A 29 -44.40 22.62 -23.17
N ARG A 30 -45.65 22.78 -22.72
CA ARG A 30 -46.39 24.06 -22.76
C ARG A 30 -45.95 25.03 -21.66
N MET A 31 -45.24 24.54 -20.64
CA MET A 31 -44.82 25.32 -19.46
C MET A 31 -43.53 26.12 -19.71
N THR A 32 -43.58 27.09 -20.64
CA THR A 32 -42.41 27.84 -21.14
C THR A 32 -41.69 28.72 -20.10
N GLN A 33 -42.29 28.96 -18.93
CA GLN A 33 -41.67 29.70 -17.83
C GLN A 33 -40.77 28.84 -16.93
N LEU A 34 -40.75 27.52 -17.14
CA LEU A 34 -39.92 26.61 -16.36
C LEU A 34 -38.43 26.91 -16.52
N ARG A 35 -37.75 26.98 -15.38
CA ARG A 35 -36.30 27.17 -15.25
C ARG A 35 -35.62 25.94 -14.65
N HIS A 36 -36.30 25.27 -13.72
CA HIS A 36 -35.73 24.17 -12.96
C HIS A 36 -36.70 22.99 -12.86
N LEU A 37 -36.23 21.83 -13.30
CA LEU A 37 -36.94 20.56 -13.24
C LEU A 37 -36.12 19.57 -12.41
N LEU A 38 -36.57 19.29 -11.19
CA LEU A 38 -35.87 18.48 -10.19
C LEU A 38 -36.68 17.23 -9.84
N PHE A 39 -36.08 16.06 -10.05
CA PHE A 39 -36.74 14.76 -9.94
C PHE A 39 -35.87 13.71 -9.25
N GLY A 40 -36.49 12.67 -8.68
CA GLY A 40 -35.83 11.43 -8.25
C GLY A 40 -35.40 10.56 -9.43
N LYS A 41 -36.31 10.33 -10.38
CA LYS A 41 -36.06 9.76 -11.72
C LYS A 41 -37.20 10.18 -12.63
N CYS A 42 -36.91 10.75 -13.80
CA CYS A 42 -37.96 11.20 -14.71
C CYS A 42 -37.85 10.64 -16.12
N TYR A 43 -39.01 10.31 -16.68
CA TYR A 43 -39.20 9.96 -18.08
C TYR A 43 -39.85 11.14 -18.78
N LEU A 44 -39.11 11.76 -19.71
CA LEU A 44 -39.68 12.80 -20.55
C LEU A 44 -40.46 12.18 -21.71
N PRO A 45 -41.64 12.73 -22.05
CA PRO A 45 -42.41 12.29 -23.19
C PRO A 45 -41.66 12.62 -24.48
N CYS A 46 -41.58 11.64 -25.39
CA CYS A 46 -40.93 11.82 -26.69
C CYS A 46 -41.78 12.77 -27.54
N PRO A 47 -41.25 13.93 -27.97
CA PRO A 47 -42.07 14.94 -28.61
C PRO A 47 -42.62 14.55 -29.99
N THR A 48 -42.00 13.57 -30.66
CA THR A 48 -42.41 13.09 -31.99
C THR A 48 -43.46 11.99 -31.94
N ARG A 49 -43.69 11.37 -30.78
CA ARG A 49 -44.71 10.32 -30.57
C ARG A 49 -45.96 10.83 -29.85
N SER A 50 -46.02 12.14 -29.60
CA SER A 50 -47.08 12.81 -28.87
C SER A 50 -48.13 13.40 -29.83
N PRO A 51 -49.42 13.49 -29.46
CA PRO A 51 -50.42 14.31 -30.16
C PRO A 51 -50.03 15.78 -30.37
N ILE A 52 -48.98 16.27 -29.68
CA ILE A 52 -48.36 17.60 -29.84
C ILE A 52 -47.31 17.61 -30.98
N ALA A 53 -47.14 16.52 -31.75
CA ALA A 53 -46.11 16.35 -32.79
C ALA A 53 -46.12 17.39 -33.95
N GLY A 54 -47.00 18.40 -33.92
CA GLY A 54 -46.98 19.58 -34.80
C GLY A 54 -46.76 20.93 -34.10
N GLU A 55 -46.72 21.00 -32.77
CA GLU A 55 -46.53 22.25 -32.01
C GLU A 55 -45.04 22.42 -31.62
N ASN A 56 -44.43 23.53 -32.05
CA ASN A 56 -43.01 23.86 -31.78
C ASN A 56 -42.83 24.54 -30.42
N PHE A 57 -43.18 23.85 -29.32
CA PHE A 57 -42.89 24.39 -27.99
C PHE A 57 -41.41 24.22 -27.64
N VAL A 58 -40.77 25.33 -27.31
CA VAL A 58 -39.37 25.39 -26.87
C VAL A 58 -39.33 25.90 -25.44
N LEU A 59 -38.75 25.11 -24.54
CA LEU A 59 -38.51 25.49 -23.15
C LEU A 59 -37.21 26.30 -23.05
N GLY A 60 -37.18 27.47 -23.71
CA GLY A 60 -35.98 28.30 -23.82
C GLY A 60 -35.47 28.87 -22.48
N ASN A 61 -36.34 28.94 -21.47
CA ASN A 61 -35.98 29.38 -20.12
C ASN A 61 -35.43 28.26 -19.23
N LEU A 62 -35.48 27.00 -19.69
CA LEU A 62 -35.10 25.86 -18.87
C LEU A 62 -33.58 25.78 -18.73
N LEU A 63 -33.10 25.88 -17.48
CA LEU A 63 -31.67 25.90 -17.15
C LEU A 63 -31.20 24.61 -16.49
N THR A 64 -32.09 23.91 -15.79
CA THR A 64 -31.74 22.71 -15.01
C THR A 64 -32.75 21.59 -15.22
N LEU A 65 -32.22 20.40 -15.50
CA LEU A 65 -32.98 19.19 -15.69
C LEU A 65 -32.23 18.04 -14.99
N SER A 66 -32.79 17.47 -13.92
CA SER A 66 -32.09 16.47 -13.11
C SER A 66 -32.67 15.06 -13.21
N LYS A 67 -31.79 14.05 -13.25
CA LYS A 67 -32.09 12.62 -13.17
C LYS A 67 -33.09 12.13 -14.23
N VAL A 68 -32.90 12.57 -15.47
CA VAL A 68 -33.66 12.10 -16.64
C VAL A 68 -33.20 10.72 -17.06
N SER A 69 -34.14 9.84 -17.38
CA SER A 69 -33.83 8.54 -17.94
C SER A 69 -33.10 8.68 -19.29
N SER A 70 -32.01 7.92 -19.48
CA SER A 70 -31.23 7.94 -20.72
C SER A 70 -32.04 7.66 -22.00
N PRO A 71 -33.08 6.77 -22.01
CA PRO A 71 -33.89 6.56 -23.21
C PRO A 71 -34.76 7.77 -23.60
N SER A 72 -35.04 8.68 -22.67
CA SER A 72 -35.79 9.92 -22.93
C SER A 72 -34.91 11.02 -23.54
N CYS A 73 -33.59 10.84 -23.58
CA CYS A 73 -32.64 11.83 -24.06
C CYS A 73 -32.40 11.66 -25.56
N THR A 74 -33.34 12.15 -26.38
CA THR A 74 -33.22 12.16 -27.84
C THR A 74 -32.80 13.55 -28.35
N LYS A 75 -32.36 13.61 -29.61
CA LYS A 75 -31.98 14.88 -30.25
C LYS A 75 -33.13 15.89 -30.22
N GLU A 76 -34.36 15.43 -30.48
CA GLU A 76 -35.58 16.25 -30.54
C GLU A 76 -35.98 16.82 -29.17
N VAL A 77 -35.60 16.14 -28.08
CA VAL A 77 -35.77 16.65 -26.72
C VAL A 77 -34.79 17.78 -26.46
N PHE A 78 -33.52 17.61 -26.83
CA PHE A 78 -32.49 18.64 -26.63
C PHE A 78 -32.68 19.88 -27.51
N GLU A 79 -33.22 19.72 -28.72
CA GLU A 79 -33.64 20.84 -29.58
C GLU A 79 -34.71 21.72 -28.90
N ARG A 80 -35.54 21.16 -27.99
CA ARG A 80 -36.53 21.91 -27.22
C ARG A 80 -36.00 22.54 -25.93
N VAL A 81 -34.78 22.20 -25.50
CA VAL A 81 -34.14 22.75 -24.29
C VAL A 81 -32.74 23.34 -24.58
N PRO A 82 -32.61 24.30 -25.51
CA PRO A 82 -31.32 24.71 -26.05
C PRO A 82 -30.41 25.44 -25.05
N ASN A 83 -30.97 26.09 -24.03
CA ASN A 83 -30.23 26.90 -23.04
C ASN A 83 -29.91 26.13 -21.75
N LEU A 84 -29.96 24.80 -21.79
CA LEU A 84 -29.75 23.98 -20.62
C LEU A 84 -28.31 24.07 -20.11
N LYS A 85 -28.13 24.48 -18.85
CA LYS A 85 -26.82 24.61 -18.20
C LYS A 85 -26.45 23.44 -17.30
N LYS A 86 -27.45 22.77 -16.72
CA LYS A 86 -27.28 21.65 -15.79
C LYS A 86 -28.14 20.46 -16.22
N LEU A 87 -27.50 19.32 -16.46
CA LEU A 87 -28.15 18.08 -16.84
C LEU A 87 -27.76 16.94 -15.89
N GLY A 88 -28.76 16.22 -15.38
CA GLY A 88 -28.59 14.96 -14.68
C GLY A 88 -29.18 13.82 -15.48
N LEU A 89 -28.39 12.81 -15.79
CA LEU A 89 -28.80 11.59 -16.48
C LEU A 89 -28.83 10.41 -15.51
N TYR A 90 -29.80 9.55 -15.73
CA TYR A 90 -29.98 8.28 -15.05
C TYR A 90 -30.08 7.18 -16.09
N SER A 91 -29.19 6.21 -16.04
CA SER A 91 -29.23 5.02 -16.90
C SER A 91 -29.57 3.80 -16.06
N GLY A 92 -30.55 3.02 -16.50
CA GLY A 92 -30.84 1.72 -15.90
C GLY A 92 -29.80 0.66 -16.30
N TYR A 93 -29.84 -0.49 -15.63
CA TYR A 93 -28.94 -1.63 -15.88
C TYR A 93 -28.95 -2.16 -17.32
N PHE A 94 -30.04 -1.91 -18.07
CA PHE A 94 -30.25 -2.41 -19.42
C PHE A 94 -30.20 -1.34 -20.51
N ASP A 95 -30.08 -0.06 -20.14
CA ASP A 95 -30.18 1.05 -21.10
C ASP A 95 -28.81 1.35 -21.73
N GLU A 96 -28.76 1.41 -23.07
CA GLU A 96 -27.63 2.00 -23.77
C GLU A 96 -27.76 3.53 -23.71
N THR A 97 -26.73 4.21 -23.20
CA THR A 97 -26.72 5.68 -23.10
C THR A 97 -25.88 6.28 -24.23
N PRO A 98 -26.50 6.85 -25.29
CA PRO A 98 -25.78 7.50 -26.38
C PRO A 98 -25.26 8.88 -25.95
N LEU A 99 -24.12 8.92 -25.27
CA LEU A 99 -23.49 10.16 -24.78
C LEU A 99 -23.13 11.15 -25.90
N GLY A 100 -22.97 10.68 -27.14
CA GLY A 100 -22.72 11.55 -28.30
C GLY A 100 -23.84 12.56 -28.56
N ILE A 101 -25.07 12.31 -28.08
CA ILE A 101 -26.20 13.24 -28.26
C ILE A 101 -26.00 14.52 -27.42
N LEU A 102 -25.14 14.50 -26.40
CA LEU A 102 -24.85 15.66 -25.55
C LEU A 102 -24.22 16.83 -26.31
N VAL A 103 -23.58 16.60 -27.45
CA VAL A 103 -23.06 17.68 -28.31
C VAL A 103 -24.14 18.67 -28.79
N ASN A 104 -25.42 18.27 -28.74
CA ASN A 104 -26.56 19.14 -29.06
C ASN A 104 -26.90 20.14 -27.94
N LEU A 105 -26.16 20.14 -26.82
CA LEU A 105 -26.33 21.07 -25.69
C LEU A 105 -25.09 21.96 -25.54
N PRO A 106 -24.96 23.04 -26.34
CA PRO A 106 -23.73 23.83 -26.40
C PRO A 106 -23.47 24.66 -25.13
N GLN A 107 -24.50 24.97 -24.33
CA GLN A 107 -24.38 25.75 -23.10
C GLN A 107 -24.24 24.89 -21.83
N LEU A 108 -24.05 23.57 -21.98
CA LEU A 108 -24.01 22.67 -20.84
C LEU A 108 -22.69 22.85 -20.06
N GLU A 109 -22.82 23.28 -18.81
CA GLU A 109 -21.68 23.54 -17.91
C GLU A 109 -21.53 22.44 -16.84
N ASN A 110 -22.64 21.80 -16.45
CA ASN A 110 -22.66 20.81 -15.37
C ASN A 110 -23.42 19.55 -15.80
N LEU A 111 -22.72 18.42 -15.77
CA LEU A 111 -23.24 17.12 -16.15
C LEU A 111 -23.08 16.14 -14.99
N LYS A 112 -24.20 15.54 -14.55
CA LYS A 112 -24.22 14.43 -13.62
C LYS A 112 -24.76 13.19 -14.32
N ILE A 113 -24.09 12.05 -14.24
CA ILE A 113 -24.51 10.79 -14.84
C ILE A 113 -24.54 9.73 -13.73
N ARG A 114 -25.60 8.93 -13.67
CA ARG A 114 -25.75 7.82 -12.72
C ARG A 114 -26.05 6.49 -13.43
N GLY A 115 -25.40 5.40 -13.04
CA GLY A 115 -25.78 4.03 -13.44
C GLY A 115 -25.29 3.58 -14.82
N LEU A 116 -24.10 4.03 -15.23
CA LEU A 116 -23.54 3.71 -16.55
C LEU A 116 -22.91 2.30 -16.54
N GLU A 117 -23.75 1.27 -16.62
CA GLU A 117 -23.40 -0.14 -16.38
C GLU A 117 -22.86 -0.88 -17.61
N ARG A 118 -23.40 -0.58 -18.80
CA ARG A 118 -22.95 -1.15 -20.09
C ARG A 118 -22.23 -0.10 -20.91
N PHE A 119 -20.96 0.15 -20.58
CA PHE A 119 -20.10 0.91 -21.47
C PHE A 119 -19.65 0.04 -22.66
N ARG A 120 -20.57 -0.24 -23.60
CA ARG A 120 -20.21 -0.62 -24.97
C ARG A 120 -20.05 0.65 -25.80
N ALA A 121 -19.25 1.61 -25.33
CA ALA A 121 -18.95 2.75 -26.18
C ALA A 121 -18.06 2.26 -27.33
N SER A 122 -18.62 2.35 -28.53
CA SER A 122 -17.88 2.44 -29.78
C SER A 122 -16.96 3.66 -29.73
N VAL A 123 -15.81 3.52 -29.05
CA VAL A 123 -14.50 4.21 -29.15
C VAL A 123 -14.43 5.75 -29.23
N ASN A 124 -15.45 6.51 -29.63
CA ASN A 124 -15.39 7.95 -29.92
C ASN A 124 -16.66 8.67 -29.41
N PHE A 125 -16.75 8.94 -28.10
CA PHE A 125 -17.74 9.89 -27.58
C PHE A 125 -17.02 11.15 -27.12
N THR A 126 -17.50 12.30 -27.57
CA THR A 126 -16.99 13.62 -27.20
C THR A 126 -18.03 14.32 -26.33
N PHE A 127 -17.57 14.86 -25.21
CA PHE A 127 -18.39 15.72 -24.39
C PHE A 127 -18.36 17.16 -24.93
N PRO A 128 -19.40 17.97 -24.67
CA PRO A 128 -19.38 19.40 -24.93
C PRO A 128 -18.17 20.09 -24.28
N ALA A 129 -17.51 20.97 -25.04
CA ALA A 129 -16.28 21.64 -24.60
C ALA A 129 -16.48 22.63 -23.42
N ASN A 130 -17.73 23.03 -23.14
CA ASN A 130 -18.06 24.01 -22.10
C ASN A 130 -18.33 23.40 -20.72
N ILE A 131 -18.19 22.08 -20.57
CA ILE A 131 -18.39 21.42 -19.28
C ILE A 131 -17.30 21.86 -18.30
N LYS A 132 -17.74 22.46 -17.20
CA LYS A 132 -16.91 22.84 -16.06
C LYS A 132 -16.98 21.84 -14.93
N LYS A 133 -18.11 21.14 -14.78
CA LYS A 133 -18.34 20.16 -13.72
C LYS A 133 -18.89 18.86 -14.25
N LEU A 134 -18.19 17.77 -13.97
CA LEU A 134 -18.61 16.41 -14.29
C LEU A 134 -18.76 15.59 -13.00
N THR A 135 -19.88 14.89 -12.86
CA THR A 135 -20.12 13.94 -11.76
C THR A 135 -20.56 12.61 -12.36
N LEU A 136 -19.79 11.56 -12.12
CA LEU A 136 -20.08 10.19 -12.54
C LEU A 136 -20.36 9.37 -11.29
N GLU A 137 -21.56 8.80 -11.19
CA GLU A 137 -22.03 8.04 -10.01
C GLU A 137 -22.40 6.62 -10.42
N SER A 138 -21.83 5.61 -9.78
CA SER A 138 -22.05 4.19 -10.11
C SER A 138 -21.86 3.93 -11.62
N CYS A 139 -20.77 4.45 -12.19
CA CYS A 139 -20.40 4.28 -13.60
C CYS A 139 -19.27 3.25 -13.73
N LYS A 140 -19.43 2.24 -14.59
CA LYS A 140 -18.40 1.23 -14.88
C LYS A 140 -17.54 1.67 -16.06
N ILE A 141 -16.61 2.59 -15.82
CA ILE A 141 -15.69 3.11 -16.83
C ILE A 141 -14.27 2.62 -16.51
N ALA A 142 -13.61 1.96 -17.44
CA ALA A 142 -12.20 1.59 -17.28
C ALA A 142 -11.31 2.84 -17.32
N TRP A 143 -10.27 2.89 -16.48
CA TRP A 143 -9.35 4.05 -16.37
C TRP A 143 -8.75 4.49 -17.71
N LYS A 144 -8.47 3.55 -18.63
CA LYS A 144 -7.98 3.85 -19.99
C LYS A 144 -8.88 4.77 -20.82
N HIS A 145 -10.17 4.86 -20.49
CA HIS A 145 -11.14 5.73 -21.17
C HIS A 145 -11.32 7.08 -20.47
N MET A 146 -10.74 7.27 -19.27
CA MET A 146 -10.78 8.55 -18.56
C MET A 146 -9.91 9.62 -19.21
N THR A 147 -9.05 9.25 -20.15
CA THR A 147 -8.25 10.17 -20.99
C THR A 147 -9.13 11.17 -21.75
N ILE A 148 -10.33 10.76 -22.17
CA ILE A 148 -11.33 11.63 -22.80
C ILE A 148 -11.77 12.75 -21.84
N VAL A 149 -11.95 12.40 -20.56
CA VAL A 149 -12.30 13.38 -19.52
C VAL A 149 -11.08 14.22 -19.15
N GLY A 150 -9.89 13.62 -19.11
CA GLY A 150 -8.62 14.28 -18.84
C GLY A 150 -8.24 15.34 -19.88
N SER A 151 -8.69 15.17 -21.12
CA SER A 151 -8.44 16.08 -22.24
C SER A 151 -9.46 17.24 -22.33
N MET A 152 -10.41 17.35 -21.40
CA MET A 152 -11.42 18.41 -21.45
C MET A 152 -10.81 19.79 -21.14
N PRO A 153 -11.02 20.79 -22.00
CA PRO A 153 -10.29 22.07 -21.92
C PRO A 153 -10.77 23.00 -20.80
N ASN A 154 -11.97 22.79 -20.24
CA ASN A 154 -12.59 23.69 -19.27
C ASN A 154 -13.06 22.97 -17.99
N LEU A 155 -12.68 21.70 -17.79
CA LEU A 155 -13.13 20.92 -16.66
C LEU A 155 -12.40 21.37 -15.38
N GLU A 156 -13.16 21.95 -14.45
CA GLU A 156 -12.66 22.46 -13.16
C GLU A 156 -13.01 21.53 -12.00
N VAL A 157 -14.14 20.80 -12.09
CA VAL A 157 -14.65 19.94 -11.01
C VAL A 157 -14.96 18.55 -11.54
N LEU A 158 -14.29 17.54 -11.00
CA LEU A 158 -14.53 16.14 -11.28
C LEU A 158 -14.94 15.41 -10.01
N LYS A 159 -16.05 14.67 -10.06
CA LYS A 159 -16.51 13.81 -8.98
C LYS A 159 -16.78 12.42 -9.52
N LEU A 160 -16.07 11.44 -8.99
CA LEU A 160 -16.23 10.02 -9.31
C LEU A 160 -16.78 9.36 -8.04
N LEU A 161 -18.04 8.95 -8.08
CA LEU A 161 -18.77 8.42 -6.94
C LEU A 161 -19.11 6.95 -7.17
N ASP A 162 -18.78 6.09 -6.22
CA ASP A 162 -19.06 4.65 -6.29
C ASP A 162 -18.63 4.03 -7.64
N SER A 163 -17.46 4.45 -8.13
CA SER A 163 -16.97 4.02 -9.45
C SER A 163 -16.42 2.60 -9.36
N VAL A 164 -17.15 1.66 -9.94
CA VAL A 164 -16.72 0.26 -10.08
C VAL A 164 -15.88 0.14 -11.35
N THR A 165 -14.61 0.52 -11.27
CA THR A 165 -13.66 0.37 -12.38
C THR A 165 -13.13 -1.06 -12.41
N TRP A 166 -13.01 -1.67 -13.59
CA TRP A 166 -12.47 -3.04 -13.72
C TRP A 166 -10.95 -3.16 -13.54
N SER A 167 -10.23 -2.02 -13.43
CA SER A 167 -8.78 -2.01 -13.25
C SER A 167 -8.41 -1.46 -11.87
N PRO A 168 -7.50 -2.12 -11.14
CA PRO A 168 -6.95 -1.62 -9.88
C PRO A 168 -5.92 -0.51 -10.08
N GLU A 169 -5.51 -0.22 -11.32
CA GLU A 169 -4.47 0.74 -11.64
C GLU A 169 -5.01 1.88 -12.51
N TRP A 170 -4.76 3.12 -12.07
CA TRP A 170 -5.02 4.34 -12.81
C TRP A 170 -3.70 5.03 -13.15
N GLU A 171 -3.28 4.89 -14.40
CA GLU A 171 -2.11 5.58 -14.96
C GLU A 171 -2.56 6.70 -15.90
N LEU A 172 -2.06 7.91 -15.66
CA LEU A 172 -2.40 9.08 -16.47
C LEU A 172 -1.32 9.37 -17.52
N PRO A 173 -1.71 9.56 -18.80
CA PRO A 173 -0.86 10.18 -19.81
C PRO A 173 -0.41 11.60 -19.42
N LYS A 174 0.68 12.08 -20.03
CA LYS A 174 1.22 13.43 -19.77
C LYS A 174 0.19 14.51 -20.14
N GLY A 175 0.01 15.49 -19.27
CA GLY A 175 -0.77 16.71 -19.56
C GLY A 175 -2.30 16.56 -19.47
N GLU A 176 -2.81 15.53 -18.78
CA GLU A 176 -4.24 15.39 -18.52
C GLU A 176 -4.68 16.12 -17.23
N PHE A 177 -5.93 16.60 -17.22
CA PHE A 177 -6.59 17.29 -16.09
C PHE A 177 -5.93 18.61 -15.65
N CYS A 178 -5.25 19.32 -16.55
CA CYS A 178 -4.47 20.52 -16.21
C CYS A 178 -5.29 21.67 -15.60
N LYS A 179 -6.57 21.84 -16.00
CA LYS A 179 -7.45 22.89 -15.46
C LYS A 179 -8.29 22.45 -14.25
N LEU A 180 -8.12 21.20 -13.81
CA LEU A 180 -8.92 20.64 -12.73
C LEU A 180 -8.53 21.29 -11.41
N LYS A 181 -9.52 21.86 -10.71
CA LYS A 181 -9.37 22.50 -9.40
C LYS A 181 -9.86 21.63 -8.25
N PHE A 182 -10.88 20.80 -8.51
CA PHE A 182 -11.47 19.93 -7.51
C PHE A 182 -11.59 18.50 -8.03
N LEU A 183 -11.01 17.55 -7.30
CA LEU A 183 -11.16 16.13 -7.55
C LEU A 183 -11.77 15.45 -6.32
N LEU A 184 -12.92 14.80 -6.50
CA LEU A 184 -13.46 13.84 -5.54
C LEU A 184 -13.44 12.45 -6.16
N LEU A 185 -12.75 11.54 -5.49
CA LEU A 185 -12.65 10.14 -5.88
C LEU A 185 -13.23 9.28 -4.76
N GLU A 186 -14.28 8.55 -5.07
CA GLU A 186 -14.90 7.56 -4.20
C GLU A 186 -14.89 6.18 -4.86
N THR A 187 -13.96 5.31 -4.43
CA THR A 187 -13.79 3.98 -5.02
C THR A 187 -13.11 3.02 -4.06
N LYS A 188 -13.61 1.78 -3.99
CA LYS A 188 -13.07 0.70 -3.15
C LYS A 188 -12.01 -0.16 -3.86
N PHE A 189 -11.77 0.09 -5.15
CA PHE A 189 -11.03 -0.82 -6.03
C PHE A 189 -9.69 -0.28 -6.50
N LEU A 190 -9.45 1.02 -6.44
CA LEU A 190 -8.19 1.62 -6.86
C LEU A 190 -7.07 1.24 -5.87
N VAL A 191 -6.01 0.63 -6.38
CA VAL A 191 -4.82 0.19 -5.63
C VAL A 191 -3.62 1.06 -5.96
N HIS A 192 -3.36 1.26 -7.25
CA HIS A 192 -2.23 2.04 -7.75
C HIS A 192 -2.71 3.26 -8.50
N TRP A 193 -2.28 4.44 -8.07
CA TRP A 193 -2.54 5.70 -8.75
C TRP A 193 -1.20 6.31 -9.20
N ARG A 194 -0.98 6.41 -10.52
CA ARG A 194 0.24 6.97 -11.10
C ARG A 194 -0.08 8.23 -11.88
N ALA A 195 0.48 9.34 -11.42
CA ALA A 195 0.41 10.63 -12.09
C ALA A 195 1.79 11.26 -12.14
N ASN A 196 1.99 12.17 -13.09
CA ASN A 196 3.24 12.86 -13.32
C ASN A 196 3.06 14.34 -12.94
N ASN A 197 4.17 15.09 -12.84
CA ASN A 197 4.16 16.54 -12.55
C ASN A 197 3.47 17.42 -13.61
N THR A 198 3.11 16.85 -14.76
CA THR A 198 2.33 17.54 -15.81
C THR A 198 0.83 17.35 -15.67
N ASN A 199 0.39 16.49 -14.74
CA ASN A 199 -1.01 16.25 -14.45
C ASN A 199 -1.48 17.13 -13.29
N PHE A 200 -2.76 17.49 -13.26
CA PHE A 200 -3.40 18.18 -12.13
C PHE A 200 -2.73 19.52 -11.72
N THR A 201 -2.15 20.25 -12.68
CA THR A 201 -1.32 21.45 -12.44
C THR A 201 -2.03 22.60 -11.70
N CYS A 202 -3.37 22.64 -11.72
CA CYS A 202 -4.19 23.67 -11.06
C CYS A 202 -5.07 23.13 -9.93
N LEU A 203 -4.75 21.94 -9.39
CA LEU A 203 -5.59 21.29 -8.39
C LEU A 203 -5.52 22.00 -7.05
N GLU A 204 -6.67 22.49 -6.58
CA GLU A 204 -6.81 23.20 -5.30
C GLU A 204 -7.27 22.26 -4.18
N CYS A 205 -8.13 21.29 -4.48
CA CYS A 205 -8.69 20.37 -3.49
C CYS A 205 -8.78 18.94 -4.00
N LEU A 206 -8.15 18.03 -3.26
CA LEU A 206 -8.27 16.58 -3.41
C LEU A 206 -9.16 16.02 -2.30
N LYS A 207 -10.17 15.23 -2.67
CA LYS A 207 -10.99 14.46 -1.73
C LYS A 207 -10.98 12.99 -2.10
N LEU A 208 -10.53 12.14 -1.18
CA LEU A 208 -10.55 10.70 -1.33
C LEU A 208 -11.55 10.12 -0.34
N ARG A 209 -12.52 9.34 -0.84
CA ARG A 209 -13.58 8.73 -0.04
C ARG A 209 -13.64 7.22 -0.23
N GLY A 210 -13.67 6.43 0.84
CA GLY A 210 -13.79 4.97 0.71
C GLY A 210 -12.64 4.31 -0.06
N CYS A 211 -11.48 4.98 -0.16
CA CYS A 211 -10.29 4.54 -0.90
C CYS A 211 -9.49 3.51 -0.10
N SER A 212 -10.09 2.36 0.20
CA SER A 212 -9.57 1.30 1.08
C SER A 212 -8.25 0.68 0.67
N LYS A 213 -8.05 0.52 -0.64
CA LYS A 213 -6.93 -0.26 -1.18
C LYS A 213 -5.83 0.60 -1.77
N LEU A 214 -6.01 1.92 -1.80
CA LEU A 214 -5.06 2.84 -2.42
C LEU A 214 -3.74 2.78 -1.67
N LYS A 215 -2.63 2.44 -2.33
CA LYS A 215 -1.33 2.33 -1.65
C LYS A 215 -0.66 3.68 -1.44
N GLU A 216 -0.80 4.61 -2.36
CA GLU A 216 -0.15 5.92 -2.27
C GLU A 216 -0.92 6.96 -3.10
N ILE A 217 -0.82 8.22 -2.69
CA ILE A 217 -1.16 9.37 -3.54
C ILE A 217 0.07 9.63 -4.42
N PRO A 218 -0.09 9.94 -5.72
CA PRO A 218 1.04 10.15 -6.60
C PRO A 218 2.04 11.17 -6.02
N PRO A 219 3.34 10.84 -5.90
CA PRO A 219 4.33 11.73 -5.30
C PRO A 219 4.43 13.09 -5.98
N SER A 220 4.08 13.19 -7.27
CA SER A 220 4.06 14.44 -8.02
C SER A 220 3.09 15.49 -7.47
N PHE A 221 2.17 15.12 -6.57
CA PHE A 221 1.27 16.06 -5.92
C PHE A 221 2.00 17.05 -5.02
N LYS A 222 3.22 16.71 -4.56
CA LYS A 222 4.08 17.64 -3.83
C LYS A 222 4.46 18.88 -4.65
N ASP A 223 4.58 18.74 -5.97
CA ASP A 223 4.99 19.82 -6.86
C ASP A 223 3.81 20.77 -7.19
N ILE A 224 2.59 20.44 -6.78
CA ILE A 224 1.37 21.22 -7.08
C ILE A 224 1.20 22.34 -6.06
N GLN A 225 1.73 23.52 -6.38
CA GLN A 225 1.67 24.71 -5.52
C GLN A 225 0.25 25.25 -5.28
N THR A 226 -0.71 24.87 -6.12
CA THR A 226 -2.11 25.31 -5.97
C THR A 226 -2.89 24.47 -4.97
N LEU A 227 -2.34 23.35 -4.51
CA LEU A 227 -3.01 22.39 -3.65
C LEU A 227 -3.13 22.91 -2.22
N GLN A 228 -4.36 23.12 -1.77
CA GLN A 228 -4.65 23.69 -0.45
C GLN A 228 -5.21 22.66 0.52
N ILE A 229 -5.97 21.66 0.03
CA ILE A 229 -6.68 20.71 0.89
C ILE A 229 -6.58 19.30 0.34
N ILE A 230 -6.16 18.37 1.19
CA ILE A 230 -6.31 16.92 0.99
C ILE A 230 -7.29 16.41 2.06
N ASP A 231 -8.50 16.04 1.67
CA ASP A 231 -9.56 15.52 2.55
C ASP A 231 -9.67 14.00 2.35
N LEU A 232 -9.25 13.23 3.34
CA LEU A 232 -9.30 11.78 3.36
C LEU A 232 -10.45 11.34 4.26
N ASP A 233 -11.42 10.61 3.72
CA ASP A 233 -12.58 10.10 4.47
C ASP A 233 -12.71 8.61 4.18
N ASP A 234 -12.45 7.74 5.15
CA ASP A 234 -12.39 6.29 4.92
C ASP A 234 -11.38 5.95 3.80
N ALA A 235 -10.14 6.45 3.93
CA ALA A 235 -9.03 6.16 3.03
C ALA A 235 -8.02 5.23 3.71
N SER A 236 -7.26 4.44 2.93
CA SER A 236 -6.28 3.51 3.45
C SER A 236 -5.21 4.20 4.33
N PRO A 237 -4.61 3.51 5.31
CA PRO A 237 -3.53 4.07 6.11
C PRO A 237 -2.32 4.52 5.26
N SER A 238 -1.97 3.80 4.20
CA SER A 238 -0.87 4.20 3.31
C SER A 238 -1.16 5.47 2.52
N ALA A 239 -2.42 5.69 2.11
CA ALA A 239 -2.84 6.93 1.49
C ALA A 239 -2.80 8.11 2.47
N VAL A 240 -3.09 7.86 3.76
CA VAL A 240 -2.93 8.85 4.84
C VAL A 240 -1.46 9.25 5.02
N ILE A 241 -0.56 8.27 5.18
CA ILE A 241 0.89 8.52 5.32
C ILE A 241 1.42 9.29 4.09
N SER A 242 1.01 8.88 2.90
CA SER A 242 1.40 9.57 1.66
C SER A 242 0.91 11.02 1.61
N ALA A 243 -0.30 11.31 2.11
CA ALA A 243 -0.79 12.68 2.22
C ALA A 243 -0.02 13.52 3.24
N GLU A 244 0.33 12.93 4.39
CA GLU A 244 1.12 13.58 5.44
C GLU A 244 2.54 13.92 4.94
N LEU A 245 3.17 13.02 4.17
CA LEU A 245 4.48 13.29 3.53
C LEU A 245 4.40 14.44 2.50
N ILE A 246 3.34 14.47 1.69
CA ILE A 246 3.12 15.57 0.73
C ILE A 246 2.94 16.90 1.48
N GLN A 247 2.23 16.88 2.61
CA GLN A 247 2.07 18.06 3.46
C GLN A 247 3.41 18.53 4.01
N GLU A 248 4.20 17.64 4.64
CA GLU A 248 5.51 17.98 5.20
C GLU A 248 6.46 18.58 4.15
N GLU A 249 6.53 17.99 2.95
CA GLU A 249 7.35 18.53 1.85
C GLU A 249 6.84 19.91 1.40
N GLN A 250 5.54 20.13 1.25
CA GLN A 250 5.01 21.43 0.83
C GLN A 250 5.17 22.53 1.89
N GLU A 251 5.02 22.18 3.16
CA GLU A 251 5.28 23.08 4.29
C GLU A 251 6.76 23.50 4.33
N ASN A 252 7.69 22.57 4.02
CA ASN A 252 9.12 22.89 3.88
C ASN A 252 9.40 23.89 2.73
N PHE A 253 8.55 23.93 1.70
CA PHE A 253 8.62 24.93 0.62
C PHE A 253 7.84 26.23 0.93
N GLY A 254 7.24 26.34 2.12
CA GLY A 254 6.50 27.53 2.57
C GLY A 254 5.05 27.62 2.06
N ASN A 255 4.49 26.51 1.58
CA ASN A 255 3.07 26.44 1.19
C ASN A 255 2.21 26.01 2.39
N ASP A 256 1.02 26.60 2.53
CA ASP A 256 0.04 26.25 3.57
C ASP A 256 -0.98 25.26 3.01
N ILE A 257 -0.77 23.97 3.27
CA ILE A 257 -1.64 22.87 2.85
C ILE A 257 -2.25 22.19 4.07
N GLN A 258 -3.54 21.82 3.99
CA GLN A 258 -4.26 21.16 5.07
C GLN A 258 -4.63 19.72 4.69
N VAL A 259 -4.05 18.74 5.39
CA VAL A 259 -4.53 17.35 5.35
C VAL A 259 -5.59 17.16 6.43
N ARG A 260 -6.77 16.66 6.03
CA ARG A 260 -7.91 16.41 6.91
C ARG A 260 -8.26 14.93 6.81
N VAL A 261 -8.07 14.20 7.90
CA VAL A 261 -8.45 12.79 7.98
C VAL A 261 -9.76 12.67 8.77
N LYS A 262 -10.79 12.16 8.12
CA LYS A 262 -12.10 11.83 8.69
C LYS A 262 -12.26 10.32 8.61
N ARG A 263 -12.87 9.71 9.65
CA ARG A 263 -13.21 8.28 9.70
C ARG A 263 -12.11 7.40 9.07
N GLN A 264 -11.05 7.10 9.80
CA GLN A 264 -10.11 6.06 9.34
C GLN A 264 -10.87 4.74 9.21
N PHE A 265 -10.48 3.90 8.23
CA PHE A 265 -11.03 2.55 8.05
C PHE A 265 -11.36 1.90 9.38
N ASN A 266 -12.67 1.77 9.64
CA ASN A 266 -13.17 0.68 10.43
C ASN A 266 -12.98 -0.57 9.56
N LEU A 267 -11.77 -1.15 9.63
CA LEU A 267 -11.65 -2.60 9.64
C LEU A 267 -12.75 -3.11 10.59
N PRO A 268 -13.46 -4.23 10.30
CA PRO A 268 -14.28 -4.90 11.33
C PRO A 268 -13.42 -4.91 12.58
N GLU A 269 -13.95 -4.38 13.70
CA GLU A 269 -13.15 -3.82 14.79
C GLU A 269 -11.88 -4.67 14.99
N ASN A 270 -10.69 -4.05 15.01
CA ASN A 270 -9.45 -4.80 15.26
C ASN A 270 -9.58 -5.71 16.51
N LYS A 271 -10.48 -5.37 17.44
CA LYS A 271 -10.89 -6.21 18.56
C LYS A 271 -11.63 -7.51 18.19
N GLU A 272 -12.52 -7.53 17.21
CA GLU A 272 -13.24 -8.73 16.78
C GLU A 272 -12.31 -9.72 16.07
N LEU A 273 -11.45 -9.22 15.16
CA LEU A 273 -10.42 -10.05 14.52
C LEU A 273 -9.37 -10.53 15.53
N GLU A 274 -8.89 -9.65 16.42
CA GLU A 274 -7.98 -10.03 17.49
C GLU A 274 -8.63 -11.05 18.46
N ALA A 275 -9.92 -10.89 18.78
CA ALA A 275 -10.65 -11.84 19.61
C ALA A 275 -10.85 -13.19 18.92
N GLU A 276 -11.14 -13.21 17.62
CA GLU A 276 -11.24 -14.43 16.84
C GLU A 276 -9.89 -15.16 16.76
N LEU A 277 -8.80 -14.41 16.55
CA LEU A 277 -7.44 -14.95 16.53
C LEU A 277 -7.04 -15.52 17.89
N ILE A 278 -7.36 -14.83 18.98
CA ILE A 278 -7.13 -15.33 20.34
C ILE A 278 -7.96 -16.59 20.58
N ALA A 279 -9.22 -16.63 20.18
CA ALA A 279 -10.08 -17.80 20.33
C ALA A 279 -9.55 -19.02 19.55
N LYS A 280 -9.04 -18.81 18.33
CA LYS A 280 -8.39 -19.88 17.53
C LYS A 280 -7.09 -20.35 18.20
N LEU A 281 -6.28 -19.43 18.71
CA LEU A 281 -5.03 -19.72 19.40
C LEU A 281 -5.23 -20.51 20.71
N GLU A 282 -6.26 -20.15 21.48
CA GLU A 282 -6.62 -20.78 22.76
C GLU A 282 -7.46 -22.06 22.59
N SER A 283 -7.80 -22.43 21.36
CA SER A 283 -8.50 -23.68 21.07
C SER A 283 -7.60 -24.91 21.33
N ASN A 284 -8.20 -26.08 21.53
CA ASN A 284 -7.49 -27.36 21.66
C ASN A 284 -7.29 -28.07 20.29
N ASP A 285 -7.53 -27.36 19.18
CA ASP A 285 -7.45 -27.91 17.84
C ASP A 285 -6.17 -27.43 17.15
N ASP A 286 -5.29 -28.37 16.79
CA ASP A 286 -3.99 -28.10 16.21
C ASP A 286 -4.11 -27.39 14.84
N GLU A 287 -5.15 -27.67 14.05
CA GLU A 287 -5.37 -27.00 12.75
C GLU A 287 -5.80 -25.54 12.96
N LEU A 288 -6.64 -25.28 13.96
CA LEU A 288 -7.04 -23.90 14.31
C LEU A 288 -5.87 -23.09 14.86
N GLN A 289 -4.99 -23.72 15.65
CA GLN A 289 -3.77 -23.10 16.17
C GLN A 289 -2.80 -22.74 15.03
N ILE A 290 -2.58 -23.65 14.06
CA ILE A 290 -1.77 -23.38 12.86
C ILE A 290 -2.38 -22.23 12.05
N SER A 291 -3.71 -22.26 11.86
CA SER A 291 -4.43 -21.21 11.15
C SER A 291 -4.29 -19.85 11.85
N ALA A 292 -4.30 -19.82 13.18
CA ALA A 292 -4.06 -18.60 13.97
C ALA A 292 -2.64 -18.06 13.77
N CYS A 293 -1.63 -18.92 13.79
CA CYS A 293 -0.23 -18.53 13.49
C CYS A 293 -0.10 -17.93 12.10
N SER A 294 -0.65 -18.60 11.07
CA SER A 294 -0.65 -18.11 9.69
C SER A 294 -1.37 -16.77 9.52
N GLN A 295 -2.54 -16.60 10.14
CA GLN A 295 -3.29 -15.35 10.09
C GLN A 295 -2.58 -14.22 10.84
N LEU A 296 -1.91 -14.49 11.96
CA LEU A 296 -1.09 -13.50 12.64
C LEU A 296 0.09 -13.07 11.75
N ARG A 297 0.78 -14.01 11.10
CA ARG A 297 1.87 -13.66 10.16
C ARG A 297 1.37 -12.78 9.01
N TRP A 298 0.19 -13.09 8.47
CA TRP A 298 -0.46 -12.23 7.49
C TRP A 298 -0.73 -10.83 8.07
N LEU A 299 -1.30 -10.74 9.27
CA LEU A 299 -1.61 -9.47 9.93
C LEU A 299 -0.35 -8.63 10.24
N ILE A 300 0.77 -9.25 10.61
CA ILE A 300 2.05 -8.56 10.84
C ILE A 300 2.59 -7.92 9.55
N ASN A 301 2.33 -8.52 8.39
CA ASN A 301 2.78 -8.00 7.09
C ASN A 301 1.85 -6.89 6.53
N GLU A 302 0.68 -6.70 7.12
CA GLU A 302 -0.26 -5.64 6.74
C GLU A 302 0.11 -4.30 7.41
N ILE A 303 -0.35 -3.19 6.82
CA ILE A 303 0.11 -1.81 7.13
C ILE A 303 -0.22 -1.36 8.57
N LYS A 304 -1.13 -2.06 9.28
CA LYS A 304 -1.43 -1.80 10.70
C LYS A 304 -0.86 -2.93 11.56
N PRO A 305 0.21 -2.70 12.34
CA PRO A 305 0.79 -3.73 13.17
C PRO A 305 -0.22 -4.23 14.21
N PRO A 306 -0.20 -5.53 14.56
CA PRO A 306 -1.08 -6.08 15.59
C PRO A 306 -0.92 -5.35 16.92
N SER A 307 -1.98 -5.30 17.72
CA SER A 307 -1.91 -4.62 19.01
C SER A 307 -0.85 -5.26 19.91
N LYS A 308 -0.21 -4.45 20.75
CA LYS A 308 0.73 -4.94 21.78
C LYS A 308 0.08 -6.02 22.65
N GLY A 309 -1.23 -5.88 22.92
CA GLY A 309 -2.04 -6.85 23.66
C GLY A 309 -2.13 -8.21 22.96
N LEU A 310 -2.41 -8.22 21.66
CA LEU A 310 -2.43 -9.45 20.86
C LEU A 310 -1.08 -10.18 20.91
N ILE A 311 0.01 -9.47 20.62
CA ILE A 311 1.36 -10.07 20.60
C ILE A 311 1.71 -10.63 21.98
N SER A 312 1.40 -9.90 23.06
CA SER A 312 1.65 -10.38 24.43
C SER A 312 0.90 -11.66 24.80
N ARG A 313 -0.24 -11.94 24.15
CA ARG A 313 -1.00 -13.18 24.33
C ARG A 313 -0.51 -14.31 23.44
N PHE A 314 -0.04 -13.98 22.23
CA PHE A 314 0.52 -14.96 21.31
C PHE A 314 1.85 -15.53 21.79
N VAL A 315 2.79 -14.68 22.23
CA VAL A 315 4.17 -15.12 22.54
C VAL A 315 4.24 -16.30 23.51
N PRO A 316 3.56 -16.30 24.69
CA PRO A 316 3.59 -17.44 25.61
C PRO A 316 3.10 -18.74 24.96
N ARG A 317 2.01 -18.67 24.18
CA ARG A 317 1.43 -19.84 23.53
C ARG A 317 2.31 -20.36 22.39
N LEU A 318 2.96 -19.45 21.66
CA LEU A 318 3.96 -19.84 20.67
C LEU A 318 5.15 -20.56 21.33
N LEU A 319 5.58 -20.16 22.53
CA LEU A 319 6.63 -20.88 23.27
C LEU A 319 6.18 -22.29 23.68
N GLU A 320 4.93 -22.47 24.09
CA GLU A 320 4.35 -23.79 24.36
C GLU A 320 4.27 -24.65 23.08
N PHE A 321 3.93 -24.05 21.94
CA PHE A 321 3.92 -24.74 20.64
C PHE A 321 5.32 -25.21 20.22
N LEU A 322 6.36 -24.47 20.57
CA LEU A 322 7.73 -24.88 20.32
C LEU A 322 8.13 -26.12 21.14
N ASP A 323 7.58 -26.32 22.34
CA ASP A 323 7.86 -27.49 23.19
C ASP A 323 7.13 -28.77 22.73
N ARG A 324 6.23 -28.66 21.75
CA ARG A 324 5.44 -29.79 21.21
C ARG A 324 6.17 -30.61 20.16
N ASP A 325 7.10 -31.46 20.61
CA ASP A 325 7.83 -32.39 19.72
C ASP A 325 6.92 -33.37 18.97
N ASP A 326 5.70 -33.62 19.48
CA ASP A 326 4.66 -34.44 18.87
C ASP A 326 4.07 -33.82 17.58
N HIS A 327 4.20 -32.50 17.38
CA HIS A 327 3.59 -31.80 16.25
C HIS A 327 4.60 -30.89 15.48
N PRO A 328 5.46 -31.46 14.62
CA PRO A 328 6.53 -30.72 13.91
C PRO A 328 6.06 -29.51 13.09
N GLN A 329 4.88 -29.60 12.46
CA GLN A 329 4.34 -28.49 11.67
C GLN A 329 3.97 -27.30 12.57
N LEU A 330 3.46 -27.55 13.77
CA LEU A 330 3.06 -26.51 14.71
C LEU A 330 4.28 -25.83 15.31
N GLN A 331 5.34 -26.61 15.61
CA GLN A 331 6.65 -26.07 16.01
C GLN A 331 7.22 -25.13 14.94
N LEU A 332 7.19 -25.52 13.67
CA LEU A 332 7.69 -24.69 12.57
C LEU A 332 6.87 -23.39 12.42
N GLU A 333 5.54 -23.51 12.39
CA GLU A 333 4.62 -22.38 12.32
C GLU A 333 4.80 -21.40 13.48
N ALA A 334 5.07 -21.92 14.69
CA ALA A 334 5.36 -21.09 15.84
C ALA A 334 6.71 -20.37 15.71
N ALA A 335 7.75 -21.06 15.25
CA ALA A 335 9.08 -20.47 15.02
C ALA A 335 9.05 -19.37 13.94
N GLU A 336 8.36 -19.61 12.83
CA GLU A 336 8.16 -18.60 11.76
C GLU A 336 7.38 -17.39 12.28
N THR A 337 6.37 -17.61 13.11
CA THR A 337 5.57 -16.51 13.67
C THR A 337 6.41 -15.67 14.63
N MET A 338 7.27 -16.29 15.45
CA MET A 338 8.22 -15.57 16.31
C MET A 338 9.26 -14.78 15.51
N GLU A 339 9.79 -15.34 14.43
CA GLU A 339 10.70 -14.64 13.51
C GLU A 339 10.04 -13.37 12.95
N LYS A 340 8.79 -13.46 12.50
CA LYS A 340 8.04 -12.28 12.03
C LYS A 340 7.77 -11.26 13.13
N ILE A 341 7.44 -11.69 14.36
CA ILE A 341 7.27 -10.77 15.51
C ILE A 341 8.59 -10.03 15.79
N SER A 342 9.73 -10.72 15.70
CA SER A 342 11.05 -10.13 15.95
C SER A 342 11.47 -9.06 14.93
N ILE A 343 10.92 -9.12 13.71
CA ILE A 343 11.17 -8.12 12.65
C ILE A 343 10.39 -6.82 12.88
N GLY A 344 9.36 -6.86 13.71
CA GLY A 344 8.49 -5.72 14.02
C GLY A 344 9.12 -4.65 14.92
N PRO A 345 8.30 -3.72 15.45
CA PRO A 345 8.75 -2.64 16.33
C PRO A 345 9.50 -3.13 17.57
N VAL A 346 10.36 -2.27 18.15
CA VAL A 346 11.17 -2.57 19.35
C VAL A 346 10.32 -3.06 20.54
N ASP A 347 9.07 -2.61 20.64
CA ASP A 347 8.12 -3.09 21.66
C ASP A 347 7.84 -4.60 21.57
N ASN A 348 7.82 -5.17 20.37
CA ASN A 348 7.64 -6.61 20.16
C ASN A 348 8.85 -7.38 20.67
N ILE A 349 10.04 -6.87 20.38
CA ILE A 349 11.31 -7.45 20.85
C ILE A 349 11.36 -7.42 22.38
N ASN A 350 10.91 -6.34 23.01
CA ASN A 350 10.80 -6.28 24.48
C ASN A 350 9.87 -7.38 25.03
N ILE A 351 8.71 -7.60 24.41
CA ILE A 351 7.80 -8.69 24.80
C ILE A 351 8.49 -10.05 24.67
N LEU A 352 9.17 -10.31 23.55
CA LEU A 352 9.90 -11.58 23.35
C LEU A 352 10.94 -11.81 24.45
N ILE A 353 11.67 -10.75 24.83
CA ILE A 353 12.67 -10.81 25.89
C ILE A 353 12.03 -11.06 27.25
N GLU A 354 10.99 -10.30 27.61
CA GLU A 354 10.27 -10.41 28.88
C GLU A 354 9.64 -11.80 29.09
N GLN A 355 9.20 -12.44 27.99
CA GLN A 355 8.61 -13.78 28.01
C GLN A 355 9.64 -14.92 27.97
N GLY A 356 10.95 -14.63 27.97
CA GLY A 356 12.00 -15.66 28.02
C GLY A 356 12.25 -16.38 26.70
N THR A 357 12.05 -15.70 25.56
CA THR A 357 12.27 -16.30 24.23
C THR A 357 13.75 -16.64 23.96
N ILE A 358 14.70 -15.85 24.48
CA ILE A 358 16.13 -16.01 24.17
C ILE A 358 16.68 -17.39 24.57
N PRO A 359 16.56 -17.87 25.82
CA PRO A 359 17.05 -19.19 26.21
C PRO A 359 16.46 -20.33 25.37
N ILE A 360 15.18 -20.21 25.02
CA ILE A 360 14.46 -21.21 24.23
C ILE A 360 15.04 -21.26 22.81
N MET A 361 15.24 -20.10 22.17
CA MET A 361 15.88 -20.03 20.86
C MET A 361 17.32 -20.54 20.88
N VAL A 362 18.08 -20.29 21.95
CA VAL A 362 19.44 -20.83 22.13
C VAL A 362 19.42 -22.36 22.17
N ASN A 363 18.44 -22.97 22.85
CA ASN A 363 18.28 -24.42 22.86
C ASN A 363 17.94 -24.98 21.47
N PHE A 364 17.08 -24.29 20.70
CA PHE A 364 16.70 -24.72 19.35
C PHE A 364 17.85 -24.73 18.34
N LEU A 365 18.96 -24.02 18.58
CA LEU A 365 20.18 -24.15 17.79
C LEU A 365 20.75 -25.57 17.78
N SER A 366 20.42 -26.40 18.78
CA SER A 366 20.85 -27.80 18.84
C SER A 366 19.79 -28.78 18.30
N SER A 367 18.70 -28.26 17.72
CA SER A 367 17.60 -29.09 17.20
C SER A 367 18.04 -29.95 16.01
N PRO A 368 17.55 -31.20 15.89
CA PRO A 368 17.81 -32.02 14.71
C PRO A 368 17.13 -31.46 13.44
N LYS A 369 16.14 -30.57 13.57
CA LYS A 369 15.39 -29.99 12.45
C LYS A 369 16.07 -28.72 11.94
N ASP A 370 16.50 -28.76 10.68
CA ASP A 370 17.22 -27.67 10.02
C ASP A 370 16.42 -26.36 10.01
N GLU A 371 15.11 -26.43 9.74
CA GLU A 371 14.23 -25.26 9.65
C GLU A 371 14.09 -24.56 11.02
N LEU A 372 14.05 -25.32 12.11
CA LEU A 372 14.00 -24.74 13.47
C LEU A 372 15.32 -24.08 13.85
N ARG A 373 16.45 -24.68 13.48
CA ARG A 373 17.76 -24.06 13.70
C ARG A 373 17.87 -22.74 12.95
N GLU A 374 17.47 -22.71 11.69
CA GLU A 374 17.49 -21.49 10.87
C GLU A 374 16.66 -20.36 11.50
N ARG A 375 15.38 -20.61 11.80
CA ARG A 375 14.48 -19.60 12.40
C ARG A 375 14.98 -19.12 13.77
N ALA A 376 15.53 -20.02 14.58
CA ALA A 376 16.11 -19.65 15.88
C ALA A 376 17.30 -18.70 15.75
N ILE A 377 18.19 -18.95 14.77
CA ILE A 377 19.31 -18.04 14.47
C ILE A 377 18.79 -16.68 14.01
N GLU A 378 17.78 -16.63 13.14
CA GLU A 378 17.20 -15.37 12.63
C GLU A 378 16.61 -14.51 13.75
N VAL A 379 15.81 -15.12 14.65
CA VAL A 379 15.23 -14.43 15.81
C VAL A 379 16.32 -13.84 16.69
N LEU A 380 17.34 -14.63 17.04
CA LEU A 380 18.45 -14.18 17.90
C LEU A 380 19.27 -13.07 17.24
N GLY A 381 19.57 -13.21 15.94
CA GLY A 381 20.28 -12.20 15.16
C GLY A 381 19.50 -10.88 15.08
N LYS A 382 18.18 -10.96 14.89
CA LYS A 382 17.33 -9.77 14.86
C LYS A 382 17.30 -9.07 16.22
N ILE A 383 17.09 -9.80 17.32
CA ILE A 383 17.15 -9.23 18.69
C ILE A 383 18.50 -8.56 18.96
N ALA A 384 19.61 -9.20 18.59
CA ALA A 384 20.97 -8.68 18.82
C ALA A 384 21.31 -7.44 17.96
N SER A 385 20.66 -7.29 16.80
CA SER A 385 20.90 -6.20 15.86
C SER A 385 20.37 -4.85 16.35
N GLU A 386 19.30 -4.86 17.16
CA GLU A 386 18.53 -3.66 17.53
C GLU A 386 19.24 -2.77 18.54
N SER A 387 19.90 -3.35 19.55
CA SER A 387 20.63 -2.55 20.54
C SER A 387 21.83 -3.30 21.13
N ALA A 388 22.83 -2.53 21.59
CA ALA A 388 23.97 -3.10 22.31
C ALA A 388 23.55 -3.80 23.62
N LYS A 389 22.46 -3.32 24.26
CA LYS A 389 21.88 -3.94 25.46
C LYS A 389 21.35 -5.35 25.15
N TYR A 390 20.55 -5.50 24.10
CA TYR A 390 19.98 -6.80 23.72
C TYR A 390 21.06 -7.76 23.22
N ARG A 391 22.08 -7.24 22.53
CA ARG A 391 23.25 -8.03 22.14
C ARG A 391 23.97 -8.64 23.34
N HIS A 392 24.21 -7.86 24.38
CA HIS A 392 24.80 -8.39 25.61
C HIS A 392 23.89 -9.46 26.22
N LEU A 393 22.58 -9.25 26.25
CA LEU A 393 21.64 -10.23 26.80
C LEU A 393 21.67 -11.57 26.05
N VAL A 394 21.72 -11.51 24.71
CA VAL A 394 21.84 -12.69 23.86
C VAL A 394 23.20 -13.39 24.08
N LEU A 395 24.29 -12.63 24.22
CA LEU A 395 25.61 -13.18 24.55
C LEU A 395 25.66 -13.85 25.93
N SER A 396 25.08 -13.22 26.96
CA SER A 396 25.03 -13.77 28.32
C SER A 396 24.17 -15.03 28.44
N SER A 397 23.31 -15.29 27.44
CA SER A 397 22.50 -16.51 27.36
C SER A 397 23.28 -17.71 26.80
N GLY A 398 24.58 -17.54 26.49
CA GLY A 398 25.42 -18.64 26.02
C GLY A 398 25.23 -19.01 24.55
N VAL A 399 24.71 -18.10 23.72
CA VAL A 399 24.41 -18.36 22.29
C VAL A 399 25.63 -18.79 21.46
N LEU A 400 26.83 -18.35 21.85
CA LEU A 400 28.02 -18.49 21.00
C LEU A 400 28.38 -19.97 20.77
N THR A 401 28.39 -20.80 21.81
CA THR A 401 28.74 -22.22 21.66
C THR A 401 27.83 -22.98 20.67
N PRO A 402 26.49 -22.95 20.80
CA PRO A 402 25.61 -23.64 19.85
C PRO A 402 25.53 -22.97 18.47
N LEU A 403 25.74 -21.66 18.38
CA LEU A 403 25.84 -20.96 17.09
C LEU A 403 27.10 -21.39 16.33
N LEU A 404 28.24 -21.46 17.03
CA LEU A 404 29.52 -21.90 16.47
C LEU A 404 29.48 -23.37 16.02
N ALA A 405 28.68 -24.20 16.70
CA ALA A 405 28.45 -25.58 16.28
C ALA A 405 27.78 -25.70 14.90
N GLN A 406 27.10 -24.66 14.39
CA GLN A 406 26.52 -24.66 13.04
C GLN A 406 27.58 -24.56 11.92
N PHE A 407 28.81 -24.18 12.25
CA PHE A 407 29.88 -24.04 11.28
C PHE A 407 30.62 -25.36 11.09
N ASN A 408 29.91 -26.37 10.58
CA ASN A 408 30.44 -27.70 10.31
C ASN A 408 30.12 -28.13 8.87
N ASP A 409 30.90 -29.07 8.34
CA ASP A 409 30.75 -29.56 6.95
C ASP A 409 29.40 -30.23 6.65
N LYS A 410 28.63 -30.60 7.69
CA LYS A 410 27.31 -31.25 7.55
C LYS A 410 26.16 -30.25 7.50
N THR A 411 26.40 -29.00 7.88
CA THR A 411 25.36 -27.98 7.97
C THR A 411 25.10 -27.38 6.60
N LYS A 412 23.82 -27.19 6.26
CA LYS A 412 23.43 -26.62 4.97
C LYS A 412 23.94 -25.18 4.85
N GLN A 413 24.32 -24.80 3.62
CA GLN A 413 24.91 -23.50 3.33
C GLN A 413 24.04 -22.32 3.78
N TYR A 414 22.71 -22.39 3.61
CA TYR A 414 21.82 -21.31 4.04
C TYR A 414 21.83 -21.09 5.57
N ILE A 415 21.95 -22.17 6.36
CA ILE A 415 22.07 -22.06 7.83
C ILE A 415 23.40 -21.42 8.20
N MET A 416 24.49 -21.83 7.53
CA MET A 416 25.80 -21.21 7.74
C MET A 416 25.80 -19.73 7.38
N ALA A 417 25.07 -19.32 6.34
CA ALA A 417 24.92 -17.93 5.94
C ALA A 417 24.21 -17.09 7.03
N VAL A 418 23.07 -17.57 7.54
CA VAL A 418 22.31 -16.90 8.61
C VAL A 418 23.11 -16.89 9.92
N ALA A 419 23.83 -17.98 10.24
CA ALA A 419 24.73 -18.06 11.38
C ALA A 419 25.88 -17.05 11.28
N THR A 420 26.45 -16.88 10.09
CA THR A 420 27.52 -15.91 9.81
C THR A 420 27.06 -14.48 10.02
N ARG A 421 25.88 -14.13 9.50
CA ARG A 421 25.26 -12.81 9.73
C ARG A 421 25.03 -12.55 11.22
N THR A 422 24.51 -13.54 11.93
CA THR A 422 24.24 -13.42 13.37
C THR A 422 25.53 -13.29 14.16
N LEU A 423 26.57 -14.05 13.79
CA LEU A 423 27.89 -13.95 14.36
C LEU A 423 28.50 -12.56 14.13
N SER A 424 28.44 -12.01 12.90
CA SER A 424 28.97 -10.66 12.64
C SER A 424 28.30 -9.64 13.55
N ILE A 425 26.98 -9.67 13.66
CA ILE A 425 26.19 -8.78 14.53
C ILE A 425 26.63 -8.88 16.00
N LEU A 426 26.81 -10.10 16.52
CA LEU A 426 27.25 -10.33 17.89
C LEU A 426 28.66 -9.77 18.16
N LEU A 427 29.52 -9.71 17.13
CA LEU A 427 30.92 -9.29 17.23
C LEU A 427 31.19 -7.78 16.97
N ILE A 428 30.27 -7.02 16.34
CA ILE A 428 30.48 -5.60 15.90
C ILE A 428 30.96 -4.63 16.99
N ARG A 429 30.64 -4.84 18.28
CA ARG A 429 31.05 -3.92 19.37
C ARG A 429 31.74 -4.67 20.49
N LYS A 430 33.07 -4.74 20.41
CA LYS A 430 34.06 -5.24 21.40
C LYS A 430 33.44 -5.55 22.78
N PRO A 431 32.78 -6.70 22.97
CA PRO A 431 32.48 -7.18 24.31
C PRO A 431 33.82 -7.63 24.91
N PRO A 432 34.08 -7.43 26.21
CA PRO A 432 35.22 -8.07 26.84
C PRO A 432 34.98 -9.58 26.80
N PHE A 433 35.53 -10.27 25.80
CA PHE A 433 35.51 -11.72 25.77
C PHE A 433 36.35 -12.23 26.95
N GLU A 434 35.68 -12.90 27.87
CA GLU A 434 36.33 -13.78 28.84
C GLU A 434 37.17 -14.83 28.09
N GLN A 435 38.18 -15.36 28.77
CA GLN A 435 39.23 -16.17 28.15
C GLN A 435 38.68 -17.42 27.45
N ASP A 436 37.59 -18.00 27.94
CA ASP A 436 36.96 -19.22 27.40
C ASP A 436 36.24 -19.02 26.05
N ILE A 437 35.71 -17.82 25.78
CA ILE A 437 35.03 -17.51 24.52
C ILE A 437 36.04 -17.28 23.39
N THR A 438 37.26 -16.86 23.75
CA THR A 438 38.34 -16.54 22.79
C THR A 438 38.71 -17.76 21.94
N GLU A 439 38.83 -18.94 22.56
CA GLU A 439 39.21 -20.17 21.85
C GLU A 439 38.08 -20.73 20.98
N GLN A 440 36.83 -20.62 21.42
CA GLN A 440 35.69 -21.04 20.60
C GLN A 440 35.55 -20.15 19.37
N VAL A 441 35.70 -18.83 19.52
CA VAL A 441 35.63 -17.89 18.39
C VAL A 441 36.73 -18.15 17.37
N LYS A 442 37.93 -18.60 17.79
CA LYS A 442 38.98 -19.05 16.85
C LYS A 442 38.54 -20.23 15.98
N SER A 443 37.76 -21.17 16.51
CA SER A 443 37.25 -22.30 15.70
C SER A 443 36.30 -21.86 14.57
N ALA A 444 35.70 -20.66 14.65
CA ALA A 444 34.86 -20.09 13.61
C ALA A 444 35.67 -19.57 12.40
N ILE A 445 36.95 -19.27 12.59
CA ILE A 445 37.79 -18.63 11.56
C ILE A 445 37.92 -19.51 10.31
N ARG A 446 38.13 -20.82 10.48
CA ARG A 446 38.29 -21.75 9.36
C ARG A 446 36.98 -21.93 8.54
N PRO A 447 35.81 -22.09 9.15
CA PRO A 447 34.54 -22.04 8.42
C PRO A 447 34.27 -20.69 7.74
N LEU A 448 34.55 -19.56 8.40
CA LEU A 448 34.44 -18.22 7.79
C LEU A 448 35.35 -18.08 6.57
N ALA A 449 36.56 -18.67 6.63
CA ALA A 449 37.48 -18.71 5.51
C ALA A 449 36.90 -19.43 4.29
N HIS A 450 36.19 -20.53 4.51
CA HIS A 450 35.50 -21.24 3.44
C HIS A 450 34.37 -20.41 2.83
N LEU A 451 33.58 -19.71 3.65
CA LEU A 451 32.46 -18.88 3.18
C LEU A 451 32.89 -17.66 2.35
N ILE A 452 34.14 -17.23 2.45
CA ILE A 452 34.69 -16.12 1.65
C ILE A 452 35.11 -16.56 0.23
N LEU A 453 35.19 -17.88 0.01
CA LEU A 453 35.40 -18.46 -1.31
C LEU A 453 34.09 -18.54 -2.12
N GLU A 454 32.94 -18.41 -1.45
CA GLU A 454 31.63 -18.47 -2.09
C GLU A 454 31.37 -17.25 -3.00
N ASN A 455 30.46 -17.41 -3.97
CA ASN A 455 30.10 -16.34 -4.91
C ASN A 455 28.84 -15.55 -4.50
N ASP A 456 28.18 -15.92 -3.39
CA ASP A 456 27.02 -15.18 -2.89
C ASP A 456 27.45 -13.87 -2.21
N GLY A 457 27.07 -12.74 -2.79
CA GLY A 457 27.45 -11.41 -2.31
C GLY A 457 26.96 -11.05 -0.89
N ALA A 458 25.87 -11.64 -0.40
CA ALA A 458 25.37 -11.40 0.96
C ALA A 458 26.16 -12.23 1.98
N VAL A 459 26.46 -13.48 1.65
CA VAL A 459 27.31 -14.37 2.47
C VAL A 459 28.72 -13.80 2.56
N LEU A 460 29.28 -13.36 1.43
CA LEU A 460 30.59 -12.70 1.34
C LEU A 460 30.67 -11.48 2.25
N TRP A 461 29.68 -10.59 2.18
CA TRP A 461 29.61 -9.39 3.02
C TRP A 461 29.64 -9.75 4.51
N HIS A 462 28.76 -10.66 4.96
CA HIS A 462 28.69 -11.02 6.37
C HIS A 462 29.92 -11.77 6.87
N ALA A 463 30.54 -12.61 6.03
CA ALA A 463 31.77 -13.30 6.37
C ALA A 463 32.95 -12.32 6.50
N CYS A 464 33.07 -11.37 5.57
CA CYS A 464 34.07 -10.31 5.64
C CYS A 464 33.84 -9.40 6.87
N GLU A 465 32.60 -9.03 7.16
CA GLU A 465 32.26 -8.24 8.33
C GLU A 465 32.59 -8.99 9.64
N ALA A 466 32.30 -10.29 9.72
CA ALA A 466 32.65 -11.11 10.86
C ALA A 466 34.18 -11.18 11.05
N LEU A 467 34.95 -11.43 10.00
CA LEU A 467 36.41 -11.42 10.06
C LEU A 467 36.96 -10.05 10.47
N PHE A 468 36.42 -8.97 9.91
CA PHE A 468 36.78 -7.62 10.29
C PHE A 468 36.54 -7.39 11.79
N CYS A 469 35.43 -7.86 12.34
CA CYS A 469 35.20 -7.77 13.79
C CYS A 469 36.23 -8.57 14.61
N LEU A 470 36.67 -9.73 14.10
CA LEU A 470 37.70 -10.57 14.75
C LEU A 470 39.10 -9.93 14.74
N THR A 471 39.44 -9.16 13.71
CA THR A 471 40.75 -8.47 13.63
C THR A 471 40.90 -7.35 14.66
N PHE A 472 39.82 -6.80 15.25
CA PHE A 472 39.89 -5.88 16.40
C PHE A 472 40.03 -6.57 17.76
N GLY A 473 40.08 -7.91 17.79
CA GLY A 473 40.18 -8.74 18.99
C GLY A 473 41.56 -8.77 19.68
N LYS A 474 41.78 -9.77 20.55
CA LYS A 474 43.09 -10.03 21.19
C LYS A 474 44.13 -10.48 20.15
N THR A 475 45.42 -10.29 20.44
CA THR A 475 46.55 -10.62 19.54
C THR A 475 46.50 -12.07 19.04
N ASP A 476 46.04 -13.01 19.87
CA ASP A 476 45.98 -14.43 19.49
C ASP A 476 44.88 -14.72 18.44
N ILE A 477 43.75 -14.02 18.47
CA ILE A 477 42.69 -14.15 17.44
C ILE A 477 43.20 -13.56 16.12
N LYS A 478 43.93 -12.44 16.21
CA LYS A 478 44.51 -11.75 15.07
C LYS A 478 45.49 -12.65 14.33
N GLN A 479 46.38 -13.34 15.05
CA GLN A 479 47.31 -14.29 14.45
C GLN A 479 46.59 -15.46 13.77
N ALA A 480 45.52 -15.99 14.40
CA ALA A 480 44.75 -17.09 13.82
C ALA A 480 44.04 -16.71 12.50
N VAL A 481 43.64 -15.45 12.31
CA VAL A 481 43.10 -14.96 11.03
C VAL A 481 44.18 -14.90 9.95
N ILE A 482 45.41 -14.53 10.32
CA ILE A 482 46.56 -14.50 9.42
C ILE A 482 46.95 -15.93 9.00
N ASP A 483 47.04 -16.84 9.97
CA ASP A 483 47.39 -18.26 9.76
C ASP A 483 46.34 -19.01 8.92
N ALA A 484 45.12 -18.47 8.81
CA ALA A 484 44.06 -19.03 7.96
C ALA A 484 44.32 -18.83 6.45
N GLY A 485 45.37 -18.10 6.05
CA GLY A 485 45.80 -18.01 4.64
C GLY A 485 44.85 -17.24 3.73
N LEU A 486 44.12 -16.27 4.29
CA LEU A 486 43.03 -15.56 3.61
C LEU A 486 43.49 -14.45 2.65
N PHE A 487 44.75 -14.02 2.75
CA PHE A 487 45.26 -12.82 2.10
C PHE A 487 45.05 -12.78 0.58
N PRO A 488 45.34 -13.84 -0.20
CA PRO A 488 45.15 -13.81 -1.65
C PRO A 488 43.70 -13.54 -2.05
N ARG A 489 42.75 -14.20 -1.36
CA ARG A 489 41.32 -14.01 -1.63
C ARG A 489 40.82 -12.64 -1.19
N LEU A 490 41.33 -12.11 -0.07
CA LEU A 490 40.98 -10.76 0.37
C LEU A 490 41.46 -9.72 -0.65
N VAL A 491 42.64 -9.87 -1.24
CA VAL A 491 43.13 -9.00 -2.31
C VAL A 491 42.24 -9.07 -3.55
N GLU A 492 41.78 -10.26 -3.95
CA GLU A 492 40.79 -10.38 -5.04
C GLU A 492 39.48 -9.64 -4.73
N LEU A 493 39.00 -9.72 -3.48
CA LEU A 493 37.76 -9.07 -3.05
C LEU A 493 37.87 -7.54 -2.95
N LEU A 494 39.08 -6.97 -2.87
CA LEU A 494 39.28 -5.52 -3.02
C LEU A 494 38.88 -5.01 -4.42
N LEU A 495 38.96 -5.86 -5.43
CA LEU A 495 38.57 -5.55 -6.81
C LEU A 495 37.06 -5.75 -7.05
N HIS A 496 36.29 -6.14 -6.02
CA HIS A 496 34.86 -6.39 -6.17
C HIS A 496 34.11 -5.09 -6.49
N CYS A 497 33.13 -5.16 -7.41
CA CYS A 497 32.36 -3.99 -7.87
C CYS A 497 31.43 -3.34 -6.82
N LYS A 498 31.35 -3.89 -5.60
CA LYS A 498 30.37 -3.48 -4.59
C LYS A 498 31.09 -2.93 -3.36
N SER A 499 30.78 -1.67 -3.02
CA SER A 499 31.45 -0.92 -1.95
C SER A 499 31.33 -1.52 -0.57
N TYR A 500 30.20 -2.14 -0.28
CA TYR A 500 30.03 -2.85 0.97
C TYR A 500 30.99 -4.05 1.04
N ILE A 501 31.29 -4.78 -0.04
CA ILE A 501 32.21 -5.93 0.06
C ILE A 501 33.67 -5.48 0.26
N TRP A 502 34.16 -4.53 -0.55
CA TRP A 502 35.58 -4.17 -0.47
C TRP A 502 35.95 -3.30 0.74
N SER A 503 35.01 -2.59 1.36
CA SER A 503 35.33 -1.68 2.48
C SER A 503 35.80 -2.41 3.76
N PRO A 504 35.12 -3.44 4.29
CA PRO A 504 35.63 -4.24 5.41
C PRO A 504 36.92 -4.97 5.03
N VAL A 505 37.01 -5.45 3.78
CA VAL A 505 38.17 -6.17 3.27
C VAL A 505 39.41 -5.27 3.23
N LEU A 506 39.27 -4.01 2.81
CA LEU A 506 40.35 -3.01 2.85
C LEU A 506 40.92 -2.88 4.25
N HIS A 507 40.06 -2.75 5.25
CA HIS A 507 40.52 -2.65 6.63
C HIS A 507 41.15 -3.94 7.15
N ILE A 508 40.67 -5.12 6.74
CA ILE A 508 41.30 -6.40 7.08
C ILE A 508 42.70 -6.47 6.46
N VAL A 509 42.84 -6.08 5.19
CA VAL A 509 44.12 -6.11 4.45
C VAL A 509 45.10 -5.09 5.03
N ASP A 510 44.68 -3.84 5.25
CA ASP A 510 45.49 -2.81 5.93
C ASP A 510 45.98 -3.32 7.28
N TYR A 511 45.11 -4.00 8.03
CA TYR A 511 45.43 -4.56 9.34
C TYR A 511 46.45 -5.71 9.25
N ILE A 512 46.29 -6.64 8.30
CA ILE A 512 47.24 -7.73 8.07
C ILE A 512 48.62 -7.14 7.72
N ILE A 513 48.67 -6.15 6.83
CA ILE A 513 49.93 -5.51 6.39
C ILE A 513 50.63 -4.79 7.55
N LEU A 514 49.90 -4.15 8.46
CA LEU A 514 50.48 -3.42 9.60
C LEU A 514 51.08 -4.34 10.69
N TYR A 515 50.67 -5.60 10.76
CA TYR A 515 51.05 -6.53 11.84
C TYR A 515 51.78 -7.80 11.37
N ALA A 516 51.81 -8.06 10.07
CA ALA A 516 52.61 -9.11 9.47
C ALA A 516 54.08 -8.68 9.40
N ASP A 517 55.00 -9.52 9.88
CA ASP A 517 56.43 -9.39 9.54
C ASP A 517 56.61 -9.58 8.02
N ASP A 518 57.65 -8.97 7.45
CA ASP A 518 58.00 -8.89 6.00
C ASP A 518 58.01 -10.23 5.22
N THR A 519 57.84 -11.37 5.90
CA THR A 519 57.74 -12.71 5.30
C THR A 519 56.32 -13.12 4.89
N GLN A 520 55.28 -12.46 5.41
CA GLN A 520 53.87 -12.82 5.17
C GLN A 520 53.17 -11.95 4.11
N THR A 521 53.80 -10.84 3.68
CA THR A 521 53.31 -9.93 2.62
C THR A 521 53.84 -10.26 1.22
N GLN A 522 54.65 -11.31 1.06
CA GLN A 522 55.34 -11.68 -0.20
C GLN A 522 54.65 -12.79 -1.03
N VAL A 523 53.35 -13.08 -0.83
CA VAL A 523 52.61 -14.06 -1.65
C VAL A 523 51.66 -13.38 -2.62
#